data_AF-A0A838GB83-F1
#
_entry.id   AF-A0A838GB83-F1
#
_cell.length_a   1.000
_cell.length_b   1.000
_cell.length_c   1.000
_cell.angle_alpha   90.00
_cell.angle_beta   90.00
_cell.angle_gamma   90.00
#
_symmetry.space_group_name_H-M   'P 1'
#
loop_
_entity.id
_entity.type
_entity.pdbx_description
1 polymer ?
#
loop_
_entity_poly.entity_id
_entity_poly.type
_entity_poly.pdbx_seq_one_letter_code
_entity_poly.pdbx_strand_id
1 'polypeptide(L)'
;MTTPREPTPAHVVPFRQPRVRRARGARTQPGEAATQLPAASAGDGEALADRLLDVTTIADPLPGEQDQVRHIRAVQLGASSGAFYPHTPTEDTPFAASRLEISTIEIMLQTAGEYDPAFARRVAANARAAGVSVTSVHSMSHLHPMMSPYPRRVDEGRALFQQGIEATVALGARVLVWHGPNRKEVQTDDDWERFIELAHDLAQACGEAGVTLGIENVSRGALALVRNVVTFATRLGEIGSQGQVGFVFDPFQAAEAGANPFMMLAAMGNRVVNVHVSDYREHDPASRHLLPGDGDLPWSALIRAVAGSGYSGPIMIEGPLGTDTSGIGRVRETMDPLIRSVFSFEPDRNRHEDAQDTVTAVATPPAGVLKGIDLFNRREFYAQHEEIEAEWHAERGPVRTLYQGLLQIGVGFHHALNGNYPGAVALLADGIAKTSEFLPEALGIDTGRLVSETQACLDHLREAGPSGISSFDSSRIPHIAFVTD
;
A
#
# COMPACT_ATOMS: atom_id res chain seq x y z
N MET A 1 -10.42 -57.86 27.21
CA MET A 1 -11.20 -56.99 28.11
C MET A 1 -10.30 -56.59 29.27
N THR A 2 -9.72 -55.40 29.18
CA THR A 2 -8.83 -54.81 30.18
C THR A 2 -9.43 -53.46 30.55
N THR A 3 -9.75 -53.28 31.83
CA THR A 3 -10.35 -52.08 32.40
C THR A 3 -9.37 -50.90 32.41
N PRO A 4 -9.77 -49.65 32.14
CA PRO A 4 -8.90 -48.49 32.28
C PRO A 4 -8.79 -48.04 33.74
N ARG A 5 -7.58 -47.62 34.14
CA ARG A 5 -7.30 -46.93 35.41
C ARG A 5 -7.86 -45.50 35.39
N GLU A 6 -8.49 -45.09 36.48
CA GLU A 6 -8.89 -43.70 36.72
C GLU A 6 -7.68 -42.76 36.91
N PRO A 7 -7.74 -41.50 36.46
CA PRO A 7 -6.69 -40.52 36.69
C PRO A 7 -6.82 -39.87 38.07
N THR A 8 -5.68 -39.67 38.74
CA THR A 8 -5.53 -38.99 40.04
C THR A 8 -5.77 -37.47 39.88
N PRO A 9 -6.45 -36.78 40.82
CA PRO A 9 -6.71 -35.34 40.69
C PRO A 9 -5.43 -34.51 40.87
N ALA A 10 -5.22 -33.55 39.96
CA ALA A 10 -4.12 -32.59 40.04
C ALA A 10 -4.36 -31.57 41.16
N HIS A 11 -3.35 -31.36 42.01
CA HIS A 11 -3.35 -30.32 43.04
C HIS A 11 -3.29 -28.92 42.40
N VAL A 12 -4.31 -28.10 42.67
CA VAL A 12 -4.33 -26.68 42.33
C VAL A 12 -3.48 -25.92 43.36
N VAL A 13 -2.39 -25.29 42.91
CA VAL A 13 -1.60 -24.36 43.72
C VAL A 13 -2.16 -22.95 43.55
N PRO A 14 -2.60 -22.26 44.62
CA PRO A 14 -3.16 -20.92 44.49
C PRO A 14 -2.08 -19.87 44.19
N PHE A 15 -2.36 -19.03 43.20
CA PHE A 15 -1.52 -17.91 42.76
C PHE A 15 -1.49 -16.81 43.84
N ARG A 16 -0.30 -16.48 44.37
CA ARG A 16 -0.13 -15.36 45.32
C ARG A 16 -0.01 -14.03 44.56
N GLN A 17 -0.93 -13.09 44.82
CA GLN A 17 -0.82 -11.72 44.31
C GLN A 17 0.38 -10.97 44.92
N PRO A 18 1.10 -10.14 44.14
CA PRO A 18 2.18 -9.29 44.66
C PRO A 18 1.61 -8.10 45.45
N ARG A 19 2.17 -7.87 46.65
CA ARG A 19 1.85 -6.73 47.51
C ARG A 19 2.41 -5.41 46.92
N VAL A 20 1.52 -4.48 46.57
CA VAL A 20 1.88 -3.10 46.22
C VAL A 20 2.37 -2.35 47.47
N ARG A 21 3.64 -1.94 47.48
CA ARG A 21 4.17 -0.99 48.48
C ARG A 21 3.73 0.43 48.10
N ARG A 22 2.85 1.03 48.91
CA ARG A 22 2.53 2.47 48.85
C ARG A 22 3.75 3.30 49.26
N ALA A 23 4.25 4.14 48.34
CA ALA A 23 5.16 5.24 48.70
C ALA A 23 4.35 6.42 49.25
N ARG A 24 4.79 6.96 50.39
CA ARG A 24 4.23 8.14 51.07
C ARG A 24 4.58 9.42 50.30
N GLY A 25 3.64 10.36 50.32
CA GLY A 25 3.65 11.56 49.48
C GLY A 25 4.57 12.70 49.90
N ALA A 26 4.62 13.69 49.02
CA ALA A 26 5.09 15.04 49.29
C ALA A 26 3.92 16.00 49.06
N ARG A 27 3.62 16.80 50.08
CA ARG A 27 2.67 17.92 50.06
C ARG A 27 3.30 19.09 49.31
N THR A 28 2.54 19.74 48.43
CA THR A 28 2.77 21.12 48.02
C THR A 28 1.49 21.92 48.26
N GLN A 29 1.61 23.00 49.02
CA GLN A 29 0.55 23.98 49.28
C GLN A 29 0.38 24.95 48.10
N PRO A 30 -0.80 25.57 47.91
CA PRO A 30 -1.04 26.56 46.87
C PRO A 30 -0.70 27.97 47.36
N GLY A 31 -0.14 28.80 46.47
CA GLY A 31 0.07 30.23 46.68
C GLY A 31 -0.47 31.02 45.50
N GLU A 32 -1.48 31.84 45.78
CA GLU A 32 -2.07 32.85 44.90
C GLU A 32 -1.07 33.98 44.59
N ALA A 33 -1.15 34.56 43.39
CA ALA A 33 -1.14 36.02 43.18
C ALA A 33 -1.45 36.35 41.72
N ALA A 34 -2.57 37.05 41.51
CA ALA A 34 -2.94 37.72 40.27
C ALA A 34 -2.12 39.01 40.08
N THR A 35 -1.85 39.41 38.84
CA THR A 35 -1.74 40.84 38.50
C THR A 35 -2.10 41.09 37.04
N GLN A 36 -2.78 42.22 36.84
CA GLN A 36 -3.60 42.62 35.72
C GLN A 36 -2.83 43.09 34.46
N LEU A 37 -3.48 42.93 33.32
CA LEU A 37 -3.30 43.67 32.08
C LEU A 37 -3.60 45.18 32.26
N PRO A 38 -3.09 46.04 31.38
CA PRO A 38 -3.82 47.23 30.97
C PRO A 38 -4.21 47.18 29.48
N ALA A 39 -5.42 47.67 29.23
CA ALA A 39 -5.96 48.03 27.93
C ALA A 39 -6.03 49.56 27.78
N ALA A 40 -5.87 50.08 26.56
CA ALA A 40 -6.33 51.40 26.09
C ALA A 40 -6.18 51.40 24.55
N SER A 41 -7.24 51.35 23.74
CA SER A 41 -8.31 52.32 23.41
C SER A 41 -7.93 53.30 22.29
N ALA A 42 -8.88 53.43 21.35
CA ALA A 42 -8.84 54.09 20.05
C ALA A 42 -8.82 55.63 20.05
N GLY A 43 -8.53 56.22 18.88
CA GLY A 43 -8.86 57.62 18.57
C GLY A 43 -8.11 58.23 17.37
N ASP A 44 -8.76 58.15 16.19
CA ASP A 44 -8.95 59.18 15.14
C ASP A 44 -7.79 59.96 14.50
N GLY A 45 -7.91 60.16 13.17
CA GLY A 45 -7.51 61.41 12.53
C GLY A 45 -6.81 61.30 11.18
N GLU A 46 -7.59 61.43 10.11
CA GLU A 46 -7.17 61.59 8.72
C GLU A 46 -6.15 62.72 8.49
N ALA A 47 -5.35 62.52 7.43
CA ALA A 47 -4.92 63.49 6.42
C ALA A 47 -3.40 63.60 6.24
N LEU A 48 -2.88 62.82 5.28
CA LEU A 48 -1.93 63.36 4.31
C LEU A 48 -2.11 62.66 2.97
N ALA A 49 -3.06 63.18 2.18
CA ALA A 49 -3.10 63.01 0.75
C ALA A 49 -1.94 63.82 0.14
N ASP A 50 -0.95 63.15 -0.45
CA ASP A 50 -0.52 63.37 -1.84
C ASP A 50 0.71 62.52 -2.11
N ARG A 51 0.55 61.46 -2.93
CA ARG A 51 1.48 61.12 -4.00
C ARG A 51 0.93 59.99 -4.86
N LEU A 52 0.50 60.42 -6.04
CA LEU A 52 0.14 59.64 -7.21
C LEU A 52 1.21 58.64 -7.67
N LEU A 53 0.69 57.51 -8.14
CA LEU A 53 1.00 56.72 -9.36
C LEU A 53 1.17 55.24 -8.98
N ASP A 54 0.54 54.25 -9.60
CA ASP A 54 -0.55 54.12 -10.56
C ASP A 54 -0.95 52.62 -10.47
N VAL A 55 -2.04 52.24 -11.14
CA VAL A 55 -2.56 50.87 -11.41
C VAL A 55 -3.74 50.41 -10.53
N THR A 56 -4.90 50.54 -11.17
CA THR A 56 -6.24 49.95 -10.94
C THR A 56 -6.34 48.75 -9.99
N THR A 57 -7.06 48.95 -8.89
CA THR A 57 -7.71 47.94 -8.04
C THR A 57 -8.83 47.20 -8.78
N ILE A 58 -8.73 45.88 -8.87
CA ILE A 58 -9.87 44.95 -8.82
C ILE A 58 -9.54 43.98 -7.67
N ALA A 59 -10.52 43.77 -6.80
CA ALA A 59 -10.49 43.07 -5.52
C ALA A 59 -9.49 41.90 -5.39
N ASP A 60 -8.84 41.82 -4.22
CA ASP A 60 -8.01 40.68 -3.81
C ASP A 60 -8.81 39.36 -3.90
N PRO A 61 -8.31 38.34 -4.62
CA PRO A 61 -8.84 36.99 -4.52
C PRO A 61 -8.55 36.40 -3.14
N LEU A 62 -9.50 35.60 -2.65
CA LEU A 62 -9.42 34.85 -1.39
C LEU A 62 -8.13 34.00 -1.33
N PRO A 63 -7.53 33.80 -0.13
CA PRO A 63 -6.36 32.93 0.02
C PRO A 63 -6.76 31.49 -0.34
N GLY A 64 -6.31 31.02 -1.51
CA GLY A 64 -6.68 29.70 -2.03
C GLY A 64 -6.09 29.34 -3.40
N GLU A 65 -5.55 30.29 -4.15
CA GLU A 65 -4.99 30.04 -5.49
C GLU A 65 -3.54 30.55 -5.65
N GLN A 66 -2.63 30.17 -4.73
CA GLN A 66 -1.19 30.17 -5.01
C GLN A 66 -0.49 29.13 -4.12
N ASP A 67 -0.84 27.84 -4.27
CA ASP A 67 0.02 26.76 -3.77
C ASP A 67 0.96 26.36 -4.92
N GLN A 68 2.07 27.08 -4.99
CA GLN A 68 3.22 26.84 -5.85
C GLN A 68 3.71 25.40 -5.66
N VAL A 69 3.95 24.69 -6.77
CA VAL A 69 4.76 23.47 -6.91
C VAL A 69 4.92 22.64 -5.62
N ARG A 70 3.93 21.78 -5.32
CA ARG A 70 4.11 20.78 -4.27
C ARG A 70 5.21 19.81 -4.72
N HIS A 71 6.36 19.85 -4.05
CA HIS A 71 7.41 18.83 -4.16
C HIS A 71 6.76 17.44 -4.16
N ILE A 72 6.87 16.71 -5.27
CA ILE A 72 6.47 15.31 -5.33
C ILE A 72 7.35 14.57 -4.32
N ARG A 73 6.80 14.21 -3.16
CA ARG A 73 7.54 13.41 -2.17
C ARG A 73 7.78 12.04 -2.80
N ALA A 74 9.05 11.71 -3.03
CA ALA A 74 9.42 10.36 -3.43
C ALA A 74 8.85 9.36 -2.42
N VAL A 75 8.22 8.29 -2.92
CA VAL A 75 7.82 7.15 -2.10
C VAL A 75 9.05 6.65 -1.32
N GLN A 76 8.91 6.52 -0.01
CA GLN A 76 10.01 6.15 0.88
C GLN A 76 9.98 4.65 1.17
N LEU A 77 11.15 4.02 1.18
CA LEU A 77 11.31 2.73 1.84
C LEU A 77 11.34 2.93 3.35
N GLY A 78 10.46 2.21 4.04
CA GLY A 78 10.43 2.10 5.49
C GLY A 78 10.58 0.65 5.93
N ALA A 79 10.46 0.41 7.24
CA ALA A 79 10.47 -0.94 7.80
C ALA A 79 9.44 -1.08 8.92
N SER A 80 8.80 -2.24 8.98
CA SER A 80 8.03 -2.66 10.15
C SER A 80 8.96 -3.03 11.30
N SER A 81 8.55 -2.78 12.56
CA SER A 81 9.26 -3.30 13.72
C SER A 81 9.41 -4.83 13.67
N GLY A 82 8.54 -5.54 12.94
CA GLY A 82 8.68 -6.96 12.63
C GLY A 82 9.98 -7.33 11.92
N ALA A 83 10.53 -6.45 11.08
CA ALA A 83 11.82 -6.66 10.41
C ALA A 83 13.03 -6.70 11.36
N PHE A 84 12.85 -6.26 12.61
CA PHE A 84 13.87 -6.23 13.67
C PHE A 84 13.67 -7.30 14.75
N TYR A 85 12.58 -8.08 14.65
CA TYR A 85 12.26 -9.17 15.56
C TYR A 85 13.22 -10.37 15.36
N PRO A 86 13.56 -11.15 16.40
CA PRO A 86 13.24 -10.95 17.83
C PRO A 86 14.27 -10.12 18.59
N HIS A 87 15.23 -9.52 17.88
CA HIS A 87 16.46 -9.01 18.50
C HIS A 87 16.34 -7.57 19.00
N THR A 88 15.34 -6.82 18.55
CA THR A 88 15.08 -5.45 18.98
C THR A 88 13.73 -5.35 19.67
N PRO A 89 13.66 -4.89 20.93
CA PRO A 89 12.40 -4.52 21.57
C PRO A 89 11.65 -3.45 20.76
N THR A 90 10.32 -3.53 20.71
CA THR A 90 9.48 -2.63 19.89
C THR A 90 9.74 -1.14 20.20
N GLU A 91 10.02 -0.77 21.46
CA GLU A 91 10.33 0.62 21.82
C GLU A 91 11.68 1.12 21.31
N ASP A 92 12.62 0.23 21.02
CA ASP A 92 13.97 0.55 20.57
C ASP A 92 14.09 0.54 19.03
N THR A 93 13.05 0.06 18.32
CA THR A 93 12.96 0.06 16.86
C THR A 93 13.33 1.41 16.23
N PRO A 94 12.91 2.59 16.74
CA PRO A 94 13.29 3.85 16.12
C PRO A 94 14.80 4.09 16.09
N PHE A 95 15.53 3.69 17.14
CA PHE A 95 17.00 3.81 17.16
C PHE A 95 17.66 2.77 16.25
N ALA A 96 17.11 1.55 16.19
CA ALA A 96 17.61 0.52 15.28
C ALA A 96 17.42 0.94 13.81
N ALA A 97 16.24 1.45 13.44
CA ALA A 97 15.96 1.99 12.12
C ALA A 97 16.89 3.14 11.76
N SER A 98 17.10 4.10 12.67
CA SER A 98 18.03 5.23 12.46
C SER A 98 19.47 4.77 12.19
N ARG A 99 19.96 3.72 12.88
CA ARG A 99 21.29 3.12 12.60
C ARG A 99 21.39 2.47 11.23
N LEU A 100 20.26 2.01 10.68
CA LEU A 100 20.15 1.47 9.32
C LEU A 100 19.77 2.56 8.30
N GLU A 101 19.81 3.84 8.69
CA GLU A 101 19.45 4.99 7.87
C GLU A 101 17.99 4.97 7.39
N ILE A 102 17.11 4.27 8.09
CA ILE A 102 15.67 4.22 7.80
C ILE A 102 14.99 5.31 8.63
N SER A 103 14.36 6.27 7.95
CA SER A 103 13.70 7.42 8.58
C SER A 103 12.19 7.23 8.80
N THR A 104 11.61 6.14 8.30
CA THR A 104 10.17 5.89 8.29
C THR A 104 9.90 4.47 8.72
N ILE A 105 9.04 4.27 9.71
CA ILE A 105 8.74 2.94 10.26
C ILE A 105 7.25 2.71 10.47
N GLU A 106 6.91 1.43 10.50
CA GLU A 106 5.68 0.90 11.09
C GLU A 106 6.00 0.28 12.47
N ILE A 107 5.11 0.47 13.44
CA ILE A 107 5.23 -0.16 14.77
C ILE A 107 4.20 -1.29 14.89
N MET A 108 4.67 -2.53 14.84
CA MET A 108 3.89 -3.70 15.23
C MET A 108 3.90 -3.86 16.74
N LEU A 109 2.72 -3.74 17.35
CA LEU A 109 2.50 -4.00 18.78
C LEU A 109 2.45 -5.52 18.95
N GLN A 110 3.34 -6.11 19.74
CA GLN A 110 3.49 -7.57 19.81
C GLN A 110 2.81 -8.20 21.02
N THR A 111 2.65 -7.44 22.10
CA THR A 111 2.09 -7.91 23.36
C THR A 111 1.00 -6.99 23.86
N ALA A 112 0.08 -7.49 24.70
CA ALA A 112 -0.99 -6.67 25.26
C ALA A 112 -0.47 -5.45 26.06
N GLY A 113 0.73 -5.54 26.64
CA GLY A 113 1.35 -4.42 27.36
C GLY A 113 1.83 -3.29 26.44
N GLU A 114 2.06 -3.55 25.16
CA GLU A 114 2.49 -2.54 24.18
C GLU A 114 1.34 -1.63 23.72
N TYR A 115 0.09 -2.00 24.02
CA TYR A 115 -1.09 -1.16 23.80
C TYR A 115 -1.27 -0.12 24.92
N ASP A 116 -0.51 -0.20 26.02
CA ASP A 116 -0.58 0.77 27.10
C ASP A 116 -0.18 2.17 26.60
N PRO A 117 -0.95 3.24 26.91
CA PRO A 117 -0.63 4.59 26.47
C PRO A 117 0.76 5.09 26.88
N ALA A 118 1.32 4.60 28.00
CA ALA A 118 2.68 4.91 28.42
C ALA A 118 3.74 4.23 27.54
N PHE A 119 3.44 3.07 26.95
CA PHE A 119 4.28 2.44 25.95
C PHE A 119 4.32 3.27 24.66
N ALA A 120 3.17 3.62 24.10
CA ALA A 120 3.08 4.46 22.90
C ALA A 120 3.82 5.81 23.07
N ARG A 121 3.67 6.48 24.23
CA ARG A 121 4.42 7.71 24.53
C ARG A 121 5.94 7.52 24.56
N ARG A 122 6.41 6.36 25.02
CA ARG A 122 7.85 6.01 25.04
C ARG A 122 8.38 5.81 23.63
N VAL A 123 7.68 5.02 22.82
CA VAL A 123 8.02 4.82 21.40
C VAL A 123 8.03 6.17 20.67
N ALA A 124 7.03 7.03 20.87
CA ALA A 124 6.98 8.37 20.27
C ALA A 124 8.16 9.26 20.71
N ALA A 125 8.59 9.17 21.97
CA ALA A 125 9.77 9.89 22.45
C ALA A 125 11.07 9.38 21.79
N ASN A 126 11.21 8.05 21.68
CA ASN A 126 12.34 7.42 21.02
C ASN A 126 12.38 7.76 19.52
N ALA A 127 11.24 7.77 18.84
CA ALA A 127 11.11 8.18 17.44
C ALA A 127 11.57 9.62 17.21
N ARG A 128 11.12 10.57 18.05
CA ARG A 128 11.59 11.96 18.00
C ARG A 128 13.09 12.08 18.25
N ALA A 129 13.62 11.34 19.23
CA ALA A 129 15.05 11.35 19.54
C ALA A 129 15.91 10.76 18.41
N ALA A 130 15.40 9.75 17.71
CA ALA A 130 16.07 9.08 16.60
C ALA A 130 15.92 9.81 15.25
N GLY A 131 15.05 10.82 15.16
CA GLY A 131 14.71 11.49 13.90
C GLY A 131 13.90 10.61 12.93
N VAL A 132 13.14 9.66 13.46
CA VAL A 132 12.36 8.68 12.69
C VAL A 132 10.85 8.98 12.81
N SER A 133 10.13 8.86 11.70
CA SER A 133 8.67 9.03 11.64
C SER A 133 7.96 7.68 11.72
N VAL A 134 6.93 7.58 12.56
CA VAL A 134 6.01 6.43 12.57
C VAL A 134 4.81 6.78 11.71
N THR A 135 4.54 6.00 10.65
CA THR A 135 3.45 6.29 9.70
C THR A 135 2.26 5.36 9.84
N SER A 136 2.48 4.17 10.38
CA SER A 136 1.46 3.16 10.63
C SER A 136 1.76 2.39 11.92
N VAL A 137 0.71 1.81 12.49
CA VAL A 137 0.77 0.89 13.63
C VAL A 137 0.11 -0.41 13.21
N HIS A 138 0.69 -1.54 13.60
CA HIS A 138 0.21 -2.86 13.23
C HIS A 138 -0.26 -3.62 14.48
N SER A 139 -1.53 -4.02 14.47
CA SER A 139 -2.14 -4.76 15.59
C SER A 139 -1.79 -6.26 15.59
N MET A 140 -1.46 -6.82 16.74
CA MET A 140 -1.23 -8.26 16.86
C MET A 140 -2.55 -9.03 16.74
N SER A 141 -2.77 -9.72 15.61
CA SER A 141 -4.07 -10.31 15.30
C SER A 141 -4.60 -11.30 16.34
N HIS A 142 -3.73 -12.06 17.04
CA HIS A 142 -4.18 -13.02 18.05
C HIS A 142 -4.68 -12.37 19.36
N LEU A 143 -4.44 -11.07 19.56
CA LEU A 143 -4.96 -10.31 20.70
C LEU A 143 -6.36 -9.74 20.44
N HIS A 144 -6.88 -9.85 19.22
CA HIS A 144 -8.16 -9.29 18.79
C HIS A 144 -9.12 -10.35 18.24
N PRO A 145 -9.54 -11.36 19.04
CA PRO A 145 -10.42 -12.45 18.60
C PRO A 145 -11.90 -12.01 18.46
N MET A 146 -12.17 -10.99 17.65
CA MET A 146 -13.45 -10.30 17.57
C MET A 146 -14.58 -11.08 16.87
N MET A 147 -14.25 -12.19 16.19
CA MET A 147 -15.23 -13.13 15.64
C MET A 147 -15.54 -14.30 16.58
N SER A 148 -14.92 -14.34 17.78
CA SER A 148 -15.11 -15.44 18.72
C SER A 148 -16.58 -15.60 19.13
N PRO A 149 -17.09 -16.84 19.27
CA PRO A 149 -18.43 -17.07 19.82
C PRO A 149 -18.51 -16.78 21.33
N TYR A 150 -17.39 -16.49 22.00
CA TYR A 150 -17.35 -16.18 23.42
C TYR A 150 -17.33 -14.66 23.64
N PRO A 151 -18.43 -14.04 24.11
CA PRO A 151 -18.60 -12.57 24.10
C PRO A 151 -17.47 -11.81 24.80
N ARG A 152 -16.99 -12.31 25.94
CA ARG A 152 -15.92 -11.64 26.69
C ARG A 152 -14.60 -11.55 25.93
N ARG A 153 -14.29 -12.50 25.04
CA ARG A 153 -13.12 -12.41 24.15
C ARG A 153 -13.28 -11.30 23.11
N VAL A 154 -14.50 -11.13 22.61
CA VAL A 154 -14.84 -10.05 21.67
C VAL A 154 -14.72 -8.71 22.37
N ASP A 155 -15.31 -8.56 23.56
CA ASP A 155 -15.27 -7.32 24.34
C ASP A 155 -13.84 -6.91 24.70
N GLU A 156 -13.03 -7.83 25.24
CA GLU A 156 -11.63 -7.57 25.60
C GLU A 156 -10.78 -7.28 24.35
N GLY A 157 -11.01 -8.01 23.25
CA GLY A 157 -10.33 -7.77 21.98
C GLY A 157 -10.63 -6.40 21.38
N ARG A 158 -11.90 -5.95 21.43
CA ARG A 158 -12.35 -4.62 20.99
C ARG A 158 -11.80 -3.52 21.88
N ALA A 159 -11.84 -3.69 23.20
CA ALA A 159 -11.26 -2.73 24.14
C ALA A 159 -9.75 -2.54 23.91
N LEU A 160 -9.01 -3.63 23.65
CA LEU A 160 -7.59 -3.54 23.32
C LEU A 160 -7.34 -2.89 21.95
N PHE A 161 -8.21 -3.15 20.96
CA PHE A 161 -8.09 -2.49 19.65
C PHE A 161 -8.33 -0.98 19.75
N GLN A 162 -9.25 -0.54 20.61
CA GLN A 162 -9.44 0.88 20.92
C GLN A 162 -8.16 1.52 21.47
N GLN A 163 -7.43 0.82 22.34
CA GLN A 163 -6.10 1.27 22.79
C GLN A 163 -5.08 1.31 21.63
N GLY A 164 -5.21 0.42 20.64
CA GLY A 164 -4.42 0.47 19.41
C GLY A 164 -4.69 1.72 18.57
N ILE A 165 -5.95 2.17 18.49
CA ILE A 165 -6.32 3.44 17.85
C ILE A 165 -5.66 4.61 18.60
N GLU A 166 -5.77 4.64 19.94
CA GLU A 166 -5.13 5.65 20.78
C GLU A 166 -3.60 5.67 20.62
N ALA A 167 -2.97 4.49 20.56
CA ALA A 167 -1.53 4.35 20.31
C ALA A 167 -1.15 4.92 18.93
N THR A 168 -1.97 4.67 17.90
CA THR A 168 -1.76 5.19 16.54
C THR A 168 -1.77 6.72 16.53
N VAL A 169 -2.74 7.33 17.21
CA VAL A 169 -2.79 8.79 17.40
C VAL A 169 -1.58 9.31 18.18
N ALA A 170 -1.21 8.66 19.29
CA ALA A 170 -0.09 9.09 20.13
C ALA A 170 1.27 9.02 19.41
N LEU A 171 1.40 8.12 18.44
CA LEU A 171 2.58 7.97 17.59
C LEU A 171 2.60 8.93 16.39
N GLY A 172 1.49 9.63 16.12
CA GLY A 172 1.33 10.48 14.94
C GLY A 172 1.19 9.68 13.63
N ALA A 173 0.87 8.38 13.73
CA ALA A 173 0.63 7.51 12.60
C ALA A 173 -0.78 7.74 12.03
N ARG A 174 -0.99 7.34 10.76
CA ARG A 174 -2.29 7.51 10.09
C ARG A 174 -3.06 6.21 9.90
N VAL A 175 -2.38 5.08 9.85
CA VAL A 175 -3.00 3.79 9.55
C VAL A 175 -2.84 2.85 10.74
N LEU A 176 -3.94 2.22 11.16
CA LEU A 176 -3.92 1.06 12.04
C LEU A 176 -4.17 -0.20 11.21
N VAL A 177 -3.15 -1.04 11.06
CA VAL A 177 -3.20 -2.29 10.31
C VAL A 177 -3.85 -3.38 11.13
N TRP A 178 -4.81 -4.07 10.50
CA TRP A 178 -5.55 -5.19 11.05
C TRP A 178 -5.65 -6.30 10.01
N HIS A 179 -5.32 -7.54 10.38
CA HIS A 179 -5.41 -8.68 9.46
C HIS A 179 -6.85 -9.08 9.11
N GLY A 180 -7.85 -8.54 9.82
CA GLY A 180 -9.22 -9.04 9.75
C GLY A 180 -9.39 -10.40 10.45
N PRO A 181 -10.58 -11.01 10.30
CA PRO A 181 -10.83 -12.36 10.79
C PRO A 181 -10.12 -13.42 9.94
N ASN A 182 -9.86 -14.59 10.51
CA ASN A 182 -9.32 -15.71 9.74
C ASN A 182 -10.35 -16.22 8.74
N ARG A 183 -9.88 -16.78 7.62
CA ARG A 183 -10.79 -17.41 6.64
C ARG A 183 -11.68 -18.48 7.27
N LYS A 184 -11.20 -19.20 8.29
CA LYS A 184 -11.98 -20.23 9.02
C LYS A 184 -13.12 -19.65 9.86
N GLU A 185 -13.06 -18.36 10.19
CA GLU A 185 -14.11 -17.64 10.94
C GLU A 185 -15.15 -17.00 10.03
N VAL A 186 -14.91 -16.99 8.70
CA VAL A 186 -15.83 -16.44 7.70
C VAL A 186 -16.08 -17.48 6.62
N GLN A 187 -17.15 -18.27 6.78
CA GLN A 187 -17.48 -19.39 5.88
C GLN A 187 -18.89 -19.30 5.30
N THR A 188 -19.79 -18.61 6.00
CA THR A 188 -21.20 -18.45 5.62
C THR A 188 -21.52 -17.01 5.30
N ASP A 189 -22.68 -16.76 4.68
CA ASP A 189 -23.17 -15.41 4.41
C ASP A 189 -23.39 -14.64 5.74
N ASP A 190 -23.88 -15.30 6.79
CA ASP A 190 -24.03 -14.70 8.13
C ASP A 190 -22.69 -14.29 8.73
N ASP A 191 -21.62 -15.09 8.53
CA ASP A 191 -20.29 -14.71 8.99
C ASP A 191 -19.74 -13.50 8.21
N TRP A 192 -20.06 -13.40 6.92
CA TRP A 192 -19.71 -12.25 6.09
C TRP A 192 -20.42 -10.99 6.56
N GLU A 193 -21.72 -11.05 6.85
CA GLU A 193 -22.45 -9.90 7.40
C GLU A 193 -21.85 -9.44 8.73
N ARG A 194 -21.55 -10.38 9.64
CA ARG A 194 -20.86 -10.07 10.89
C ARG A 194 -19.48 -9.47 10.69
N PHE A 195 -18.73 -9.92 9.68
CA PHE A 195 -17.43 -9.33 9.36
C PHE A 195 -17.59 -7.90 8.83
N ILE A 196 -18.57 -7.64 7.96
CA ILE A 196 -18.80 -6.29 7.42
C ILE A 196 -19.26 -5.32 8.52
N GLU A 197 -20.17 -5.75 9.40
CA GLU A 197 -20.59 -4.98 10.59
C GLU A 197 -19.39 -4.67 11.50
N LEU A 198 -18.56 -5.68 11.79
CA LEU A 198 -17.35 -5.48 12.59
C LEU A 198 -16.39 -4.50 11.92
N ALA A 199 -16.12 -4.64 10.63
CA ALA A 199 -15.25 -3.72 9.90
C ALA A 199 -15.82 -2.29 9.90
N HIS A 200 -17.14 -2.13 9.79
CA HIS A 200 -17.81 -0.84 9.88
C HIS A 200 -17.58 -0.19 11.26
N ASP A 201 -17.85 -0.90 12.35
CA ASP A 201 -17.64 -0.40 13.71
C ASP A 201 -16.19 0.08 13.92
N LEU A 202 -15.22 -0.72 13.49
CA LEU A 202 -13.80 -0.41 13.63
C LEU A 202 -13.40 0.79 12.74
N ALA A 203 -13.93 0.87 11.52
CA ALA A 203 -13.67 1.99 10.62
C ALA A 203 -14.24 3.31 11.16
N GLN A 204 -15.43 3.28 11.80
CA GLN A 204 -15.99 4.46 12.45
C GLN A 204 -15.12 4.89 13.65
N ALA A 205 -14.76 3.96 14.53
CA ALA A 205 -13.90 4.26 15.68
C ALA A 205 -12.52 4.81 15.28
N CYS A 206 -11.89 4.24 14.25
CA CYS A 206 -10.66 4.78 13.66
C CYS A 206 -10.90 6.19 13.09
N GLY A 207 -11.96 6.37 12.30
CA GLY A 207 -12.31 7.62 11.65
C GLY A 207 -12.55 8.78 12.62
N GLU A 208 -13.26 8.54 13.72
CA GLU A 208 -13.49 9.52 14.79
C GLU A 208 -12.18 10.01 15.43
N ALA A 209 -11.15 9.16 15.45
CA ALA A 209 -9.82 9.49 15.92
C ALA A 209 -8.88 10.07 14.84
N GLY A 210 -9.35 10.22 13.59
CA GLY A 210 -8.53 10.64 12.46
C GLY A 210 -7.54 9.59 11.97
N VAL A 211 -7.80 8.31 12.27
CA VAL A 211 -7.02 7.14 11.85
C VAL A 211 -7.77 6.40 10.74
N THR A 212 -7.04 5.83 9.79
CA THR A 212 -7.58 4.94 8.77
C THR A 212 -7.39 3.49 9.20
N LEU A 213 -8.46 2.69 9.18
CA LEU A 213 -8.38 1.24 9.31
C LEU A 213 -7.78 0.65 8.03
N GLY A 214 -6.61 0.01 8.13
CA GLY A 214 -6.00 -0.75 7.04
C GLY A 214 -6.28 -2.24 7.21
N ILE A 215 -6.98 -2.88 6.28
CA ILE A 215 -7.23 -4.33 6.33
C ILE A 215 -6.27 -5.05 5.39
N GLU A 216 -5.43 -5.90 5.95
CA GLU A 216 -4.34 -6.57 5.22
C GLU A 216 -4.79 -7.89 4.59
N ASN A 217 -4.31 -8.20 3.37
CA ASN A 217 -4.60 -9.46 2.67
C ASN A 217 -3.77 -10.67 3.14
N VAL A 218 -3.56 -10.79 4.45
CA VAL A 218 -2.75 -11.87 5.05
C VAL A 218 -3.27 -13.23 4.61
N SER A 219 -2.36 -14.15 4.27
CA SER A 219 -2.70 -15.44 3.67
C SER A 219 -3.73 -16.22 4.49
N ARG A 220 -3.68 -16.23 5.82
CA ARG A 220 -4.69 -16.91 6.67
C ARG A 220 -6.02 -16.15 6.85
N GLY A 221 -6.08 -14.88 6.47
CA GLY A 221 -7.22 -13.97 6.66
C GLY A 221 -8.40 -14.24 5.72
N ALA A 222 -9.56 -13.67 6.04
CA ALA A 222 -10.76 -13.75 5.20
C ALA A 222 -10.56 -13.07 3.84
N LEU A 223 -9.67 -12.09 3.75
CA LEU A 223 -9.33 -11.34 2.53
C LEU A 223 -8.08 -11.89 1.80
N ALA A 224 -7.71 -13.15 2.04
CA ALA A 224 -6.53 -13.76 1.43
C ALA A 224 -6.66 -14.08 -0.08
N LEU A 225 -7.88 -14.09 -0.62
CA LEU A 225 -8.15 -14.48 -2.01
C LEU A 225 -8.76 -13.33 -2.78
N VAL A 226 -8.39 -13.19 -4.06
CA VAL A 226 -8.88 -12.14 -4.97
C VAL A 226 -10.40 -12.02 -4.94
N ARG A 227 -11.12 -13.15 -5.09
CA ARG A 227 -12.59 -13.18 -5.06
C ARG A 227 -13.18 -12.60 -3.77
N ASN A 228 -12.53 -12.81 -2.63
CA ASN A 228 -13.00 -12.33 -1.33
C ASN A 228 -12.75 -10.83 -1.20
N VAL A 229 -11.62 -10.33 -1.72
CA VAL A 229 -11.34 -8.88 -1.79
C VAL A 229 -12.32 -8.19 -2.73
N VAL A 230 -12.63 -8.76 -3.90
CA VAL A 230 -13.67 -8.24 -4.80
C VAL A 230 -15.01 -8.14 -4.07
N THR A 231 -15.46 -9.22 -3.42
CA THR A 231 -16.71 -9.23 -2.64
C THR A 231 -16.71 -8.19 -1.51
N PHE A 232 -15.60 -8.04 -0.80
CA PHE A 232 -15.50 -7.03 0.27
C PHE A 232 -15.48 -5.60 -0.31
N ALA A 233 -14.80 -5.39 -1.43
CA ALA A 233 -14.66 -4.09 -2.08
C ALA A 233 -15.99 -3.53 -2.58
N THR A 234 -16.94 -4.38 -3.04
CA THR A 234 -18.28 -3.92 -3.44
C THR A 234 -19.08 -3.31 -2.29
N ARG A 235 -18.77 -3.69 -1.04
CA ARG A 235 -19.42 -3.19 0.17
C ARG A 235 -18.61 -2.17 0.95
N LEU A 236 -17.44 -1.78 0.45
CA LEU A 236 -16.54 -0.88 1.16
C LEU A 236 -17.16 0.51 1.44
N GLY A 237 -18.11 0.94 0.61
CA GLY A 237 -18.89 2.16 0.83
C GLY A 237 -19.85 2.09 2.03
N GLU A 238 -20.30 0.90 2.41
CA GLU A 238 -21.12 0.66 3.61
C GLU A 238 -20.27 0.68 4.88
N ILE A 239 -19.01 0.26 4.77
CA ILE A 239 -18.06 0.18 5.88
C ILE A 239 -17.55 1.57 6.25
N GLY A 240 -17.09 2.35 5.27
CA GLY A 240 -16.56 3.68 5.54
C GLY A 240 -15.99 4.39 4.32
N SER A 241 -15.80 5.70 4.48
CA SER A 241 -15.19 6.55 3.46
C SER A 241 -13.71 6.23 3.23
N GLN A 242 -13.12 6.78 2.15
CA GLN A 242 -11.72 6.55 1.79
C GLN A 242 -10.71 6.97 2.89
N GLY A 243 -11.08 7.88 3.78
CA GLY A 243 -10.26 8.28 4.93
C GLY A 243 -10.42 7.38 6.16
N GLN A 244 -11.47 6.55 6.22
CA GLN A 244 -11.78 5.72 7.39
C GLN A 244 -11.34 4.26 7.21
N VAL A 245 -11.38 3.74 5.99
CA VAL A 245 -11.03 2.36 5.71
C VAL A 245 -10.37 2.18 4.34
N GLY A 246 -9.39 1.29 4.27
CA GLY A 246 -8.74 0.85 3.04
C GLY A 246 -8.02 -0.49 3.23
N PHE A 247 -7.27 -0.88 2.21
CA PHE A 247 -6.52 -2.13 2.19
C PHE A 247 -5.03 -1.88 2.48
N VAL A 248 -4.42 -2.84 3.17
CA VAL A 248 -2.96 -2.97 3.22
C VAL A 248 -2.58 -4.06 2.25
N PHE A 249 -1.77 -3.70 1.26
CA PHE A 249 -1.34 -4.64 0.24
C PHE A 249 -0.01 -5.29 0.62
N ASP A 250 -0.01 -6.61 0.71
CA ASP A 250 1.18 -7.44 0.84
C ASP A 250 1.22 -8.47 -0.31
N PRO A 251 2.18 -8.35 -1.26
CA PRO A 251 2.29 -9.27 -2.39
C PRO A 251 2.80 -10.65 -1.97
N PHE A 252 3.61 -10.77 -0.92
CA PHE A 252 4.04 -12.06 -0.38
C PHE A 252 2.84 -12.81 0.21
N GLN A 253 1.98 -12.13 0.97
CA GLN A 253 0.79 -12.77 1.54
C GLN A 253 -0.20 -13.21 0.46
N ALA A 254 -0.31 -12.45 -0.64
CA ALA A 254 -1.09 -12.87 -1.81
C ALA A 254 -0.50 -14.15 -2.41
N ALA A 255 0.80 -14.17 -2.70
CA ALA A 255 1.48 -15.34 -3.25
C ALA A 255 1.37 -16.56 -2.32
N GLU A 256 1.55 -16.37 -1.01
CA GLU A 256 1.42 -17.43 -0.01
C GLU A 256 0.00 -17.99 0.07
N ALA A 257 -1.02 -17.16 -0.20
CA ALA A 257 -2.40 -17.62 -0.29
C ALA A 257 -2.70 -18.40 -1.59
N GLY A 258 -1.76 -18.47 -2.53
CA GLY A 258 -1.97 -18.96 -3.89
C GLY A 258 -2.77 -17.98 -4.75
N ALA A 259 -2.78 -16.69 -4.40
CA ALA A 259 -3.42 -15.63 -5.16
C ALA A 259 -2.37 -14.86 -5.97
N ASN A 260 -2.74 -14.44 -7.19
CA ASN A 260 -1.88 -13.58 -7.99
C ASN A 260 -1.80 -12.17 -7.34
N PRO A 261 -0.61 -11.66 -6.99
CA PRO A 261 -0.46 -10.36 -6.33
C PRO A 261 -0.97 -9.17 -7.15
N PHE A 262 -0.88 -9.19 -8.48
CA PHE A 262 -1.39 -8.11 -9.34
C PHE A 262 -2.91 -8.08 -9.34
N MET A 263 -3.55 -9.26 -9.39
CA MET A 263 -5.00 -9.36 -9.30
C MET A 263 -5.52 -8.97 -7.91
N MET A 264 -4.77 -9.31 -6.86
CA MET A 264 -5.07 -8.86 -5.51
C MET A 264 -5.07 -7.34 -5.44
N LEU A 265 -4.01 -6.70 -5.93
CA LEU A 265 -3.89 -5.25 -5.97
C LEU A 265 -4.96 -4.60 -6.85
N ALA A 266 -5.28 -5.18 -8.00
CA ALA A 266 -6.35 -4.70 -8.87
C ALA A 266 -7.72 -4.76 -8.19
N ALA A 267 -8.00 -5.82 -7.41
CA ALA A 267 -9.23 -5.95 -6.62
C ALA A 267 -9.30 -4.94 -5.47
N MET A 268 -8.16 -4.53 -4.90
CA MET A 268 -8.09 -3.45 -3.91
C MET A 268 -8.33 -2.06 -4.53
N GLY A 269 -8.03 -1.90 -5.83
CA GLY A 269 -8.24 -0.66 -6.57
C GLY A 269 -7.50 0.54 -5.96
N ASN A 270 -8.13 1.72 -5.96
CA ASN A 270 -7.57 2.95 -5.41
C ASN A 270 -7.75 3.10 -3.88
N ARG A 271 -8.01 1.99 -3.18
CA ARG A 271 -8.27 1.97 -1.73
C ARG A 271 -7.09 1.43 -0.93
N VAL A 272 -5.90 1.33 -1.52
CA VAL A 272 -4.66 0.95 -0.82
C VAL A 272 -4.18 2.10 0.06
N VAL A 273 -3.99 1.83 1.36
CA VAL A 273 -3.61 2.83 2.37
C VAL A 273 -2.25 2.55 3.00
N ASN A 274 -1.72 1.33 2.84
CA ASN A 274 -0.37 0.95 3.23
C ASN A 274 0.12 -0.21 2.35
N VAL A 275 1.44 -0.38 2.22
CA VAL A 275 2.05 -1.45 1.43
C VAL A 275 3.17 -2.10 2.24
N HIS A 276 3.07 -3.41 2.40
CA HIS A 276 4.08 -4.25 3.03
C HIS A 276 4.83 -5.04 1.95
N VAL A 277 6.12 -5.26 2.16
CA VAL A 277 6.97 -6.01 1.23
C VAL A 277 7.86 -6.99 1.97
N SER A 278 7.78 -8.23 1.54
CA SER A 278 8.76 -9.27 1.78
C SER A 278 8.75 -10.20 0.57
N ASP A 279 9.78 -11.03 0.43
CA ASP A 279 10.00 -11.90 -0.73
C ASP A 279 9.93 -13.37 -0.33
N TYR A 280 9.93 -14.28 -1.30
CA TYR A 280 9.96 -15.72 -1.07
C TYR A 280 10.58 -16.44 -2.26
N ARG A 281 10.86 -17.74 -2.09
CA ARG A 281 11.23 -18.61 -3.21
C ARG A 281 10.13 -19.60 -3.54
N GLU A 282 9.70 -19.63 -4.80
CA GLU A 282 8.53 -20.41 -5.22
C GLU A 282 8.69 -21.91 -5.00
N HIS A 283 9.92 -22.40 -5.18
CA HIS A 283 10.25 -23.83 -5.05
C HIS A 283 10.93 -24.18 -3.73
N ASP A 284 10.92 -23.28 -2.74
CA ASP A 284 11.42 -23.54 -1.40
C ASP A 284 10.48 -22.95 -0.32
N PRO A 285 9.52 -23.75 0.16
CA PRO A 285 8.55 -23.30 1.17
C PRO A 285 9.16 -22.85 2.51
N ALA A 286 10.43 -23.17 2.79
CA ALA A 286 11.12 -22.68 3.98
C ALA A 286 11.65 -21.24 3.80
N SER A 287 11.87 -20.82 2.56
CA SER A 287 12.36 -19.50 2.18
C SER A 287 11.21 -18.49 2.07
N ARG A 288 10.70 -18.06 3.22
CA ARG A 288 9.60 -17.10 3.38
C ARG A 288 10.09 -15.81 4.01
N HIS A 289 9.36 -14.72 3.77
CA HIS A 289 9.68 -13.40 4.33
C HIS A 289 11.14 -12.98 4.07
N LEU A 290 11.68 -13.32 2.91
CA LEU A 290 12.99 -12.85 2.47
C LEU A 290 12.96 -11.33 2.27
N LEU A 291 14.14 -10.72 2.19
CA LEU A 291 14.23 -9.32 1.84
C LEU A 291 13.88 -9.13 0.35
N PRO A 292 13.22 -8.02 -0.04
CA PRO A 292 12.96 -7.72 -1.45
C PRO A 292 14.24 -7.80 -2.30
N GLY A 293 14.23 -8.68 -3.31
CA GLY A 293 15.37 -8.94 -4.20
C GLY A 293 16.15 -10.22 -3.90
N ASP A 294 15.95 -10.83 -2.72
CA ASP A 294 16.58 -12.10 -2.35
C ASP A 294 15.73 -13.34 -2.78
N GLY A 295 14.51 -13.11 -3.29
CA GLY A 295 13.57 -14.13 -3.75
C GLY A 295 13.11 -13.94 -5.20
N ASP A 296 11.91 -14.44 -5.49
CA ASP A 296 11.39 -14.65 -6.85
C ASP A 296 10.25 -13.66 -7.22
N LEU A 297 9.80 -12.80 -6.29
CA LEU A 297 8.74 -11.84 -6.61
C LEU A 297 9.18 -10.85 -7.70
N PRO A 298 8.30 -10.52 -8.67
CA PRO A 298 8.63 -9.63 -9.78
C PRO A 298 8.59 -8.14 -9.37
N TRP A 299 9.55 -7.71 -8.54
CA TRP A 299 9.56 -6.37 -7.90
C TRP A 299 9.41 -5.20 -8.87
N SER A 300 10.05 -5.26 -10.05
CA SER A 300 9.92 -4.21 -11.06
C SER A 300 8.46 -3.98 -11.47
N ALA A 301 7.72 -5.07 -11.66
CA ALA A 301 6.32 -5.05 -12.04
C ALA A 301 5.43 -4.65 -10.87
N LEU A 302 5.70 -5.19 -9.67
CA LEU A 302 4.94 -4.90 -8.46
C LEU A 302 5.02 -3.42 -8.08
N ILE A 303 6.20 -2.81 -8.16
CA ILE A 303 6.37 -1.37 -7.89
C ILE A 303 5.59 -0.51 -8.88
N ARG A 304 5.58 -0.87 -10.18
CA ARG A 304 4.74 -0.20 -11.18
C ARG A 304 3.25 -0.38 -10.88
N ALA A 305 2.83 -1.58 -10.50
CA ALA A 305 1.43 -1.86 -10.18
C ALA A 305 0.98 -1.09 -8.92
N VAL A 306 1.81 -1.04 -7.88
CA VAL A 306 1.57 -0.25 -6.66
C VAL A 306 1.42 1.22 -7.01
N ALA A 307 2.28 1.78 -7.86
CA ALA A 307 2.11 3.15 -8.34
C ALA A 307 0.81 3.35 -9.13
N GLY A 308 0.49 2.41 -10.02
CA GLY A 308 -0.73 2.43 -10.83
C GLY A 308 -2.03 2.36 -10.02
N SER A 309 -1.98 1.83 -8.79
CA SER A 309 -3.11 1.87 -7.85
C SER A 309 -3.42 3.28 -7.33
N GLY A 310 -2.51 4.25 -7.53
CA GLY A 310 -2.58 5.59 -6.95
C GLY A 310 -1.96 5.70 -5.55
N TYR A 311 -1.38 4.61 -5.03
CA TYR A 311 -0.66 4.63 -3.76
C TYR A 311 0.61 5.49 -3.86
N SER A 312 0.81 6.37 -2.88
CA SER A 312 1.98 7.26 -2.78
C SER A 312 2.57 7.33 -1.38
N GLY A 313 2.14 6.43 -0.49
CA GLY A 313 2.68 6.30 0.86
C GLY A 313 4.00 5.53 0.89
N PRO A 314 4.62 5.38 2.08
CA PRO A 314 5.84 4.58 2.24
C PRO A 314 5.61 3.09 1.95
N ILE A 315 6.67 2.37 1.60
CA ILE A 315 6.65 0.92 1.40
C ILE A 315 7.41 0.26 2.55
N MET A 316 6.74 -0.59 3.34
CA MET A 316 7.28 -1.17 4.57
C MET A 316 7.91 -2.53 4.36
N ILE A 317 9.20 -2.66 4.65
CA ILE A 317 9.89 -3.95 4.66
C ILE A 317 9.45 -4.75 5.90
N GLU A 318 9.03 -6.00 5.69
CA GLU A 318 8.69 -6.95 6.76
C GLU A 318 9.64 -8.16 6.85
N GLY A 319 10.54 -8.31 5.88
CA GLY A 319 11.61 -9.31 5.94
C GLY A 319 12.70 -8.95 6.97
N PRO A 320 13.44 -9.94 7.51
CA PRO A 320 14.41 -9.72 8.58
C PRO A 320 15.62 -8.93 8.05
N LEU A 321 15.78 -7.69 8.52
CA LEU A 321 16.86 -6.80 8.08
C LEU A 321 18.22 -7.13 8.70
N GLY A 322 18.23 -7.87 9.81
CA GLY A 322 19.43 -8.10 10.61
C GLY A 322 19.78 -6.90 11.49
N THR A 323 21.05 -6.85 11.95
CA THR A 323 21.52 -5.81 12.89
C THR A 323 22.53 -4.84 12.27
N ASP A 324 22.96 -5.10 11.05
CA ASP A 324 23.91 -4.27 10.30
C ASP A 324 23.27 -3.75 9.00
N THR A 325 24.01 -2.90 8.28
CA THR A 325 23.52 -2.24 7.07
C THR A 325 23.48 -3.14 5.84
N SER A 326 23.94 -4.40 5.91
CA SER A 326 24.02 -5.28 4.74
C SER A 326 22.66 -5.65 4.18
N GLY A 327 21.68 -5.94 5.06
CA GLY A 327 20.32 -6.29 4.67
C GLY A 327 19.62 -5.13 3.97
N ILE A 328 19.58 -3.96 4.62
CA ILE A 328 18.98 -2.75 4.02
C ILE A 328 19.74 -2.29 2.77
N GLY A 329 21.06 -2.50 2.71
CA GLY A 329 21.88 -2.22 1.54
C GLY A 329 21.41 -2.98 0.29
N ARG A 330 21.25 -4.30 0.40
CA ARG A 330 20.73 -5.13 -0.70
C ARG A 330 19.31 -4.75 -1.13
N VAL A 331 18.45 -4.43 -0.16
CA VAL A 331 17.09 -3.96 -0.48
C VAL A 331 17.13 -2.65 -1.24
N ARG A 332 17.93 -1.67 -0.80
CA ARG A 332 18.08 -0.38 -1.50
C ARG A 332 18.65 -0.55 -2.91
N GLU A 333 19.67 -1.40 -3.09
CA GLU A 333 20.24 -1.71 -4.40
C GLU A 333 19.17 -2.21 -5.39
N THR A 334 18.22 -3.02 -4.91
CA THR A 334 17.13 -3.56 -5.73
C THR A 334 15.98 -2.58 -5.90
N MET A 335 15.48 -2.02 -4.79
CA MET A 335 14.18 -1.33 -4.74
C MET A 335 14.29 0.15 -5.07
N ASP A 336 15.39 0.82 -4.69
CA ASP A 336 15.52 2.26 -4.93
C ASP A 336 15.46 2.61 -6.43
N PRO A 337 16.18 1.93 -7.35
CA PRO A 337 16.09 2.26 -8.77
C PRO A 337 14.68 2.07 -9.31
N LEU A 338 13.97 1.03 -8.86
CA LEU A 338 12.59 0.75 -9.25
C LEU A 338 11.65 1.85 -8.77
N ILE A 339 11.73 2.22 -7.50
CA ILE A 339 10.91 3.30 -6.92
C ILE A 339 11.20 4.62 -7.63
N ARG A 340 12.48 4.96 -7.83
CA ARG A 340 12.88 6.18 -8.56
C ARG A 340 12.38 6.19 -10.00
N SER A 341 12.33 5.04 -10.68
CA SER A 341 11.86 4.94 -12.06
C SER A 341 10.36 5.16 -12.23
N VAL A 342 9.57 5.03 -11.15
CA VAL A 342 8.10 5.04 -11.20
C VAL A 342 7.51 6.23 -10.44
N PHE A 343 8.10 6.61 -9.32
CA PHE A 343 7.58 7.64 -8.41
C PHE A 343 8.31 8.99 -8.53
N SER A 344 9.03 9.26 -9.61
CA SER A 344 9.73 10.54 -9.84
C SER A 344 9.87 10.91 -11.32
N PHE A 345 9.65 12.19 -11.66
CA PHE A 345 10.42 12.92 -12.69
C PHE A 345 10.50 14.42 -12.34
N GLU A 346 11.70 15.00 -12.45
CA GLU A 346 11.90 16.24 -13.19
C GLU A 346 12.17 15.89 -14.67
N PRO A 347 11.85 16.77 -15.64
CA PRO A 347 11.98 16.46 -17.05
C PRO A 347 13.46 16.48 -17.48
N ASP A 348 14.03 15.32 -17.76
CA ASP A 348 15.32 15.28 -18.44
C ASP A 348 15.12 15.55 -19.94
N ARG A 349 15.41 16.79 -20.35
CA ARG A 349 15.40 17.22 -21.75
C ARG A 349 16.62 16.73 -22.55
N ASN A 350 17.53 15.96 -21.96
CA ASN A 350 18.81 15.58 -22.60
C ASN A 350 19.12 14.08 -22.54
N ARG A 351 18.15 13.22 -22.86
CA ARG A 351 18.43 11.85 -23.33
C ARG A 351 18.00 11.67 -24.79
N HIS A 352 18.63 12.44 -25.66
CA HIS A 352 18.88 12.00 -27.02
C HIS A 352 20.39 11.81 -27.15
N GLU A 353 20.76 10.76 -27.88
CA GLU A 353 22.12 10.39 -28.29
C GLU A 353 22.93 9.62 -27.24
N ASP A 354 22.80 8.29 -27.27
CA ASP A 354 23.92 7.33 -27.32
C ASP A 354 23.51 5.94 -26.77
N ALA A 355 22.81 5.16 -27.59
CA ALA A 355 22.78 3.70 -27.50
C ALA A 355 22.24 3.11 -28.80
N GLN A 356 23.00 3.30 -29.88
CA GLN A 356 22.73 2.65 -31.15
C GLN A 356 23.48 1.31 -31.18
N ASP A 357 23.03 0.37 -30.35
CA ASP A 357 23.44 -1.02 -30.45
C ASP A 357 22.33 -1.81 -31.15
N THR A 358 22.62 -2.08 -32.42
CA THR A 358 21.91 -2.92 -33.40
C THR A 358 21.31 -4.19 -32.78
N VAL A 359 19.98 -4.27 -32.74
CA VAL A 359 19.26 -5.52 -32.45
C VAL A 359 19.37 -6.44 -33.66
N THR A 360 20.09 -7.54 -33.51
CA THR A 360 20.07 -8.67 -34.43
C THR A 360 18.69 -9.33 -34.47
N ALA A 361 18.23 -9.59 -35.70
CA ALA A 361 16.90 -10.05 -36.07
C ALA A 361 16.47 -11.39 -35.43
N VAL A 362 15.41 -11.34 -34.62
CA VAL A 362 14.41 -12.42 -34.53
C VAL A 362 13.23 -11.96 -35.38
N ALA A 363 12.83 -12.72 -36.40
CA ALA A 363 11.81 -12.28 -37.36
C ALA A 363 10.37 -12.61 -36.94
N THR A 364 10.16 -13.32 -35.82
CA THR A 364 8.84 -13.83 -35.41
C THR A 364 8.75 -13.94 -33.90
N PRO A 365 7.59 -13.68 -33.25
CA PRO A 365 7.45 -13.80 -31.81
C PRO A 365 7.51 -15.25 -31.35
N PRO A 366 7.97 -15.53 -30.12
CA PRO A 366 7.94 -16.87 -29.55
C PRO A 366 6.50 -17.36 -29.35
N ALA A 367 6.32 -18.67 -29.16
CA ALA A 367 5.02 -19.32 -29.15
C ALA A 367 4.07 -18.76 -28.07
N GLY A 368 4.57 -18.44 -26.88
CA GLY A 368 3.76 -17.83 -25.81
C GLY A 368 3.28 -16.42 -26.18
N VAL A 369 4.11 -15.63 -26.87
CA VAL A 369 3.70 -14.30 -27.36
C VAL A 369 2.66 -14.41 -28.47
N LEU A 370 2.81 -15.36 -29.39
CA LEU A 370 1.80 -15.64 -30.42
C LEU A 370 0.45 -16.04 -29.81
N LYS A 371 0.47 -16.91 -28.79
CA LYS A 371 -0.75 -17.31 -28.05
C LYS A 371 -1.34 -16.14 -27.26
N GLY A 372 -0.50 -15.34 -26.62
CA GLY A 372 -0.90 -14.10 -25.96
C GLY A 372 -1.61 -13.15 -26.92
N ILE A 373 -1.10 -12.98 -28.15
CA ILE A 373 -1.73 -12.16 -29.19
C ILE A 373 -3.12 -12.69 -29.58
N ASP A 374 -3.29 -14.00 -29.77
CA ASP A 374 -4.60 -14.60 -30.03
C ASP A 374 -5.58 -14.34 -28.87
N LEU A 375 -5.13 -14.48 -27.63
CA LEU A 375 -5.95 -14.21 -26.43
C LEU A 375 -6.32 -12.73 -26.30
N PHE A 376 -5.38 -11.80 -26.58
CA PHE A 376 -5.66 -10.37 -26.64
C PHE A 376 -6.78 -10.08 -27.65
N ASN A 377 -6.66 -10.66 -28.85
CA ASN A 377 -7.61 -10.48 -29.95
C ASN A 377 -8.99 -11.07 -29.62
N ARG A 378 -9.08 -12.04 -28.70
CA ARG A 378 -10.34 -12.58 -28.15
C ARG A 378 -10.87 -11.83 -26.93
N ARG A 379 -10.18 -10.78 -26.48
CA ARG A 379 -10.45 -10.02 -25.25
C ARG A 379 -10.23 -10.80 -23.95
N GLU A 380 -9.50 -11.90 -24.02
CA GLU A 380 -9.13 -12.74 -22.87
C GLU A 380 -7.85 -12.19 -22.21
N PHE A 381 -7.88 -10.93 -21.78
CA PHE A 381 -6.69 -10.19 -21.31
C PHE A 381 -6.00 -10.82 -20.10
N TYR A 382 -6.75 -11.52 -19.24
CA TYR A 382 -6.18 -12.27 -18.11
C TYR A 382 -5.30 -13.43 -18.60
N ALA A 383 -5.81 -14.27 -19.51
CA ALA A 383 -5.07 -15.39 -20.05
C ALA A 383 -3.90 -14.90 -20.92
N GLN A 384 -4.09 -13.80 -21.66
CA GLN A 384 -3.03 -13.15 -22.42
C GLN A 384 -1.85 -12.74 -21.52
N HIS A 385 -2.12 -12.15 -20.36
CA HIS A 385 -1.09 -11.79 -19.40
C HIS A 385 -0.22 -13.00 -19.03
N GLU A 386 -0.84 -14.11 -18.60
CA GLU A 386 -0.12 -15.32 -18.18
C GLU A 386 0.80 -15.88 -19.28
N GLU A 387 0.32 -15.90 -20.53
CA GLU A 387 1.10 -16.43 -21.66
C GLU A 387 2.28 -15.53 -22.05
N ILE A 388 2.09 -14.21 -22.06
CA ILE A 388 3.17 -13.26 -22.41
C ILE A 388 4.16 -13.09 -21.26
N GLU A 389 3.72 -13.18 -20.01
CA GLU A 389 4.56 -13.07 -18.82
C GLU A 389 5.65 -14.14 -18.79
N ALA A 390 5.32 -15.39 -19.16
CA ALA A 390 6.30 -16.48 -19.24
C ALA A 390 7.44 -16.16 -20.22
N GLU A 391 7.11 -15.65 -21.41
CA GLU A 391 8.08 -15.28 -22.45
C GLU A 391 8.84 -14.00 -22.08
N TRP A 392 8.17 -13.06 -21.41
CA TRP A 392 8.79 -11.88 -20.83
C TRP A 392 9.87 -12.26 -19.84
N HIS A 393 9.60 -13.17 -18.91
CA HIS A 393 10.61 -13.61 -17.93
C HIS A 393 11.79 -14.32 -18.58
N ALA A 394 11.56 -15.12 -19.62
CA ALA A 394 12.60 -15.84 -20.35
C ALA A 394 13.51 -14.93 -21.20
N GLU A 395 12.99 -13.83 -21.73
CA GLU A 395 13.69 -12.93 -22.64
C GLU A 395 14.69 -11.99 -21.91
N ARG A 396 15.89 -11.84 -22.47
CA ARG A 396 16.98 -11.03 -21.89
C ARG A 396 17.41 -9.87 -22.79
N GLY A 397 17.00 -9.85 -24.05
CA GLY A 397 17.29 -8.81 -25.01
C GLY A 397 16.31 -7.64 -24.97
N PRO A 398 16.55 -6.58 -25.78
CA PRO A 398 15.72 -5.38 -25.81
C PRO A 398 14.23 -5.64 -26.13
N VAL A 399 13.93 -6.68 -26.91
CA VAL A 399 12.56 -7.07 -27.28
C VAL A 399 11.68 -7.45 -26.08
N ARG A 400 12.30 -7.71 -24.92
CA ARG A 400 11.62 -7.85 -23.63
C ARG A 400 10.69 -6.66 -23.32
N THR A 401 11.05 -5.45 -23.76
CA THR A 401 10.24 -4.24 -23.58
C THR A 401 8.96 -4.28 -24.42
N LEU A 402 9.02 -4.85 -25.63
CA LEU A 402 7.83 -5.04 -26.46
C LEU A 402 6.82 -5.97 -25.78
N TYR A 403 7.27 -7.09 -25.19
CA TYR A 403 6.38 -8.02 -24.48
C TYR A 403 5.67 -7.36 -23.29
N GLN A 404 6.40 -6.53 -22.53
CA GLN A 404 5.81 -5.72 -21.47
C GLN A 404 4.75 -4.76 -22.01
N GLY A 405 5.02 -4.10 -23.15
CA GLY A 405 4.07 -3.22 -23.81
C GLY A 405 2.77 -3.93 -24.17
N LEU A 406 2.85 -5.07 -24.87
CA LEU A 406 1.68 -5.86 -25.28
C LEU A 406 0.85 -6.34 -24.08
N LEU A 407 1.53 -6.83 -23.04
CA LEU A 407 0.90 -7.25 -21.79
C LEU A 407 0.17 -6.09 -21.11
N GLN A 408 0.83 -4.94 -20.95
CA GLN A 408 0.26 -3.77 -20.29
C GLN A 408 -0.91 -3.16 -21.06
N ILE A 409 -0.87 -3.15 -22.39
CA ILE A 409 -2.01 -2.73 -23.21
C ILE A 409 -3.23 -3.62 -22.91
N GLY A 410 -3.04 -4.94 -22.83
CA GLY A 410 -4.11 -5.88 -22.48
C GLY A 410 -4.68 -5.64 -21.09
N VAL A 411 -3.83 -5.50 -20.08
CA VAL A 411 -4.27 -5.20 -18.71
C VAL A 411 -4.96 -3.83 -18.63
N GLY A 412 -4.48 -2.83 -19.35
CA GLY A 412 -5.11 -1.51 -19.46
C GLY A 412 -6.55 -1.60 -19.99
N PHE A 413 -6.79 -2.42 -21.01
CA PHE A 413 -8.15 -2.68 -21.50
C PHE A 413 -8.99 -3.52 -20.54
N HIS A 414 -8.40 -4.45 -19.80
CA HIS A 414 -9.09 -5.13 -18.70
C HIS A 414 -9.60 -4.13 -17.64
N HIS A 415 -8.78 -3.15 -17.26
CA HIS A 415 -9.23 -2.07 -16.36
C HIS A 415 -10.31 -1.20 -16.98
N ALA A 416 -10.22 -0.90 -18.27
CA ALA A 416 -11.23 -0.12 -18.99
C ALA A 416 -12.60 -0.80 -18.93
N LEU A 417 -12.65 -2.11 -19.20
CA LEU A 417 -13.88 -2.91 -19.18
C LEU A 417 -14.49 -3.09 -17.77
N ASN A 418 -13.67 -2.97 -16.72
CA ASN A 418 -14.11 -3.09 -15.32
C ASN A 418 -14.36 -1.73 -14.65
N GLY A 419 -14.32 -0.62 -15.39
CA GLY A 419 -14.59 0.71 -14.85
C GLY A 419 -13.47 1.32 -13.99
N ASN A 420 -12.26 0.75 -14.03
CA ASN A 420 -11.11 1.29 -13.29
C ASN A 420 -10.35 2.31 -14.14
N TYR A 421 -10.76 3.58 -14.05
CA TYR A 421 -10.22 4.66 -14.89
C TYR A 421 -8.74 4.95 -14.66
N PRO A 422 -8.25 5.14 -13.42
CA PRO A 422 -6.84 5.39 -13.18
C PRO A 422 -5.94 4.26 -13.71
N GLY A 423 -6.33 3.00 -13.45
CA GLY A 423 -5.59 1.83 -13.93
C GLY A 423 -5.56 1.70 -15.44
N ALA A 424 -6.71 1.94 -16.10
CA ALA A 424 -6.80 1.92 -17.56
C ALA A 424 -5.89 2.97 -18.20
N VAL A 425 -5.99 4.23 -17.75
CA VAL A 425 -5.18 5.33 -18.31
C VAL A 425 -3.69 5.11 -18.10
N ALA A 426 -3.29 4.69 -16.90
CA ALA A 426 -1.88 4.49 -16.57
C ALA A 426 -1.26 3.36 -17.40
N LEU A 427 -1.90 2.18 -17.44
CA LEU A 427 -1.34 1.01 -18.11
C LEU A 427 -1.41 1.10 -19.64
N LEU A 428 -2.46 1.71 -20.20
CA LEU A 428 -2.51 1.98 -21.65
C LEU A 428 -1.41 2.97 -22.05
N ALA A 429 -1.18 4.04 -21.28
CA ALA A 429 -0.12 5.01 -21.58
C ALA A 429 1.28 4.38 -21.49
N ASP A 430 1.55 3.60 -20.45
CA ASP A 430 2.84 2.92 -20.25
C ASP A 430 3.07 1.81 -21.30
N GLY A 431 2.02 1.05 -21.62
CA GLY A 431 2.04 0.07 -22.69
C GLY A 431 2.33 0.69 -24.06
N ILE A 432 1.66 1.81 -24.39
CA ILE A 432 1.92 2.60 -25.60
C ILE A 432 3.38 3.06 -25.64
N ALA A 433 3.91 3.64 -24.56
CA ALA A 433 5.27 4.15 -24.51
C ALA A 433 6.31 3.04 -24.81
N LYS A 434 6.14 1.87 -24.18
CA LYS A 434 7.03 0.71 -24.41
C LYS A 434 6.92 0.14 -25.82
N THR A 435 5.70 -0.02 -26.33
CA THR A 435 5.49 -0.50 -27.71
C THR A 435 6.00 0.52 -28.75
N SER A 436 6.02 1.82 -28.40
CA SER A 436 6.51 2.88 -29.29
C SER A 436 8.01 2.82 -29.58
N GLU A 437 8.80 2.13 -28.74
CA GLU A 437 10.23 1.88 -29.00
C GLU A 437 10.47 0.94 -30.19
N PHE A 438 9.43 0.23 -30.63
CA PHE A 438 9.48 -0.82 -31.64
C PHE A 438 8.66 -0.49 -32.89
N LEU A 439 8.46 0.80 -33.15
CA LEU A 439 7.71 1.29 -34.31
C LEU A 439 8.52 1.21 -35.62
N PRO A 440 7.82 1.10 -36.78
CA PRO A 440 6.39 0.81 -36.93
C PRO A 440 6.07 -0.69 -36.89
N GLU A 441 7.09 -1.55 -36.86
CA GLU A 441 6.99 -2.99 -36.90
C GLU A 441 8.09 -3.62 -36.03
N ALA A 442 7.75 -4.69 -35.32
CA ALA A 442 8.74 -5.56 -34.70
C ALA A 442 8.24 -7.00 -34.60
N LEU A 443 9.12 -7.97 -34.86
CA LEU A 443 8.76 -9.39 -34.90
C LEU A 443 7.59 -9.71 -35.85
N GLY A 444 7.41 -8.92 -36.92
CA GLY A 444 6.27 -9.03 -37.84
C GLY A 444 4.96 -8.42 -37.32
N ILE A 445 4.91 -7.91 -36.08
CA ILE A 445 3.74 -7.25 -35.50
C ILE A 445 3.69 -5.79 -36.00
N ASP A 446 2.51 -5.34 -36.45
CA ASP A 446 2.24 -3.93 -36.78
C ASP A 446 2.07 -3.11 -35.48
N THR A 447 3.19 -2.78 -34.86
CA THR A 447 3.24 -2.01 -33.62
C THR A 447 2.78 -0.57 -33.82
N GLY A 448 2.95 -0.02 -35.03
CA GLY A 448 2.45 1.31 -35.41
C GLY A 448 0.94 1.41 -35.35
N ARG A 449 0.25 0.44 -35.97
CA ARG A 449 -1.20 0.35 -35.88
C ARG A 449 -1.67 0.14 -34.45
N LEU A 450 -1.08 -0.80 -33.73
CA LEU A 450 -1.44 -1.09 -32.34
C LEU A 450 -1.32 0.16 -31.46
N VAL A 451 -0.19 0.88 -31.54
CA VAL A 451 0.03 2.12 -30.78
C VAL A 451 -0.99 3.19 -31.14
N SER A 452 -1.21 3.44 -32.43
CA SER A 452 -2.15 4.46 -32.92
C SER A 452 -3.59 4.19 -32.44
N GLU A 453 -4.07 2.96 -32.61
CA GLU A 453 -5.43 2.58 -32.21
C GLU A 453 -5.60 2.54 -30.67
N THR A 454 -4.58 2.08 -29.94
CA THR A 454 -4.57 2.11 -28.47
C THR A 454 -4.56 3.56 -27.95
N GLN A 455 -3.79 4.45 -28.58
CA GLN A 455 -3.73 5.87 -28.23
C GLN A 455 -5.09 6.55 -28.43
N ALA A 456 -5.79 6.25 -29.53
CA ALA A 456 -7.15 6.74 -29.75
C ALA A 456 -8.13 6.28 -28.65
N CYS A 457 -8.00 5.05 -28.15
CA CYS A 457 -8.79 4.57 -27.02
C CYS A 457 -8.44 5.28 -25.72
N LEU A 458 -7.15 5.48 -25.45
CA LEU A 458 -6.66 6.19 -24.28
C LEU A 458 -7.14 7.65 -24.25
N ASP A 459 -7.10 8.34 -25.39
CA ASP A 459 -7.57 9.72 -25.50
C ASP A 459 -9.09 9.80 -25.27
N HIS A 460 -9.85 8.87 -25.85
CA HIS A 460 -11.28 8.78 -25.59
C HIS A 460 -11.61 8.54 -24.11
N LEU A 461 -10.86 7.66 -23.45
CA LEU A 461 -10.99 7.45 -21.99
C LEU A 461 -10.71 8.75 -21.24
N ARG A 462 -9.61 9.44 -21.55
CA ARG A 462 -9.25 10.73 -20.92
C ARG A 462 -10.30 11.81 -21.11
N GLU A 463 -10.90 11.90 -22.30
CA GLU A 463 -12.00 12.83 -22.59
C GLU A 463 -13.27 12.48 -21.79
N ALA A 464 -13.61 11.18 -21.69
CA ALA A 464 -14.76 10.72 -20.94
C ALA A 464 -14.59 10.89 -19.41
N GLY A 465 -13.35 10.84 -18.93
CA GLY A 465 -12.98 10.96 -17.53
C GLY A 465 -13.49 9.81 -16.64
N PRO A 466 -13.26 9.89 -15.31
CA PRO A 466 -13.61 8.81 -14.39
C PRO A 466 -15.09 8.42 -14.38
N SER A 467 -15.99 9.37 -14.62
CA SER A 467 -17.44 9.12 -14.64
C SER A 467 -17.94 8.52 -15.96
N GLY A 468 -17.17 8.65 -17.04
CA GLY A 468 -17.55 8.17 -18.38
C GLY A 468 -17.03 6.78 -18.72
N ILE A 469 -16.11 6.22 -17.94
CA ILE A 469 -15.47 4.93 -18.24
C ILE A 469 -16.45 3.75 -18.35
N SER A 470 -17.55 3.76 -17.60
CA SER A 470 -18.57 2.70 -17.68
C SER A 470 -19.27 2.64 -19.04
N SER A 471 -19.10 3.66 -19.88
CA SER A 471 -19.59 3.72 -21.26
C SER A 471 -18.53 3.39 -22.31
N PHE A 472 -17.34 2.94 -21.89
CA PHE A 472 -16.26 2.59 -22.81
C PHE A 472 -16.70 1.48 -23.77
N ASP A 473 -16.66 1.79 -25.06
CA ASP A 473 -17.07 0.90 -26.12
C ASP A 473 -15.98 -0.13 -26.42
N SER A 474 -16.21 -1.37 -26.01
CA SER A 474 -15.27 -2.49 -26.19
C SER A 474 -14.98 -2.83 -27.65
N SER A 475 -15.82 -2.40 -28.60
CA SER A 475 -15.57 -2.58 -30.03
C SER A 475 -14.42 -1.73 -30.56
N ARG A 476 -14.02 -0.69 -29.83
CA ARG A 476 -12.90 0.19 -30.18
C ARG A 476 -11.54 -0.39 -29.87
N ILE A 477 -11.48 -1.41 -29.01
CA ILE A 477 -10.21 -2.00 -28.60
C ILE A 477 -9.51 -2.57 -29.86
N PRO A 478 -8.23 -2.26 -30.10
CA PRO A 478 -7.51 -2.73 -31.28
C PRO A 478 -7.42 -4.26 -31.35
N HIS A 479 -7.06 -4.75 -32.53
CA HIS A 479 -6.50 -6.08 -32.70
C HIS A 479 -4.99 -5.96 -32.94
N ILE A 480 -4.20 -6.86 -32.36
CA ILE A 480 -2.78 -6.98 -32.68
C ILE A 480 -2.69 -7.74 -34.01
N ALA A 481 -2.20 -7.05 -35.06
CA ALA A 481 -2.08 -7.57 -36.42
C ALA A 481 -0.61 -7.80 -36.81
N PHE A 482 -0.39 -8.67 -37.80
CA PHE A 482 0.91 -8.84 -38.42
C PHE A 482 0.98 -8.06 -39.75
N VAL A 483 2.16 -7.58 -40.14
CA VAL A 483 2.34 -6.71 -41.33
C VAL A 483 2.04 -7.43 -42.67
N THR A 484 1.83 -8.75 -42.63
CA THR A 484 1.45 -9.57 -43.79
C THR A 484 -0.06 -9.84 -43.95
N ASP A 485 -0.91 -9.27 -43.10
CA ASP A 485 -2.38 -9.38 -43.19
C ASP A 485 -3.05 -8.22 -43.97
#